data_AF-A0A9X2C756-F1
#
_entry.id   AF-A0A9X2C756-F1
#
_cell.length_a   1.000
_cell.length_b   1.000
_cell.length_c   1.000
_cell.angle_alpha   90.00
_cell.angle_beta   90.00
_cell.angle_gamma   90.00
#
_symmetry.space_group_name_H-M   'P 1'
#
loop_
_entity.id
_entity.type
_entity.pdbx_description
1 polymer ?
#
loop_
_entity_poly.entity_id
_entity_poly.type
_entity_poly.pdbx_seq_one_letter_code
_entity_poly.pdbx_strand_id
1 'polypeptide(L)'
;MIFAAPNHRLRRLGALALLLLSTGFCSQVLAHNPMCECKEIEGEQIRCTGGFSDGSGAPGVTLDVIGYDETILVPGKLGSDSTLTFKKPSAEFYVLFDAGPGHVVEIDQADIEAP
;
A
#
# COMPACT_ATOMS: atom_id res chain seq x y z
N MET A 1 27.65 37.34 42.68
CA MET A 1 26.50 36.52 42.25
C MET A 1 26.97 35.07 42.19
N ILE A 2 26.56 34.23 43.15
CA ILE A 2 27.00 32.83 43.24
C ILE A 2 25.91 31.97 42.59
N PHE A 3 26.23 31.35 41.45
CA PHE A 3 25.37 30.31 40.89
C PHE A 3 25.57 29.03 41.71
N ALA A 4 24.55 28.58 42.43
CA ALA A 4 24.56 27.30 43.12
C ALA A 4 24.59 26.16 42.07
N ALA A 5 25.54 25.23 42.19
CA ALA A 5 25.63 24.08 41.30
C ALA A 5 24.39 23.17 41.47
N PRO A 6 23.74 22.71 40.39
CA PRO A 6 22.50 21.95 40.51
C PRO A 6 22.74 20.58 41.12
N ASN A 7 21.89 20.19 42.08
CA ASN A 7 22.00 18.92 42.79
C ASN A 7 21.87 17.73 41.82
N HIS A 8 22.91 16.88 41.72
CA HIS A 8 23.00 15.82 40.72
C HIS A 8 21.84 14.81 40.77
N ARG A 9 21.23 14.60 41.94
CA ARG A 9 20.05 13.72 42.10
C ARG A 9 18.79 14.31 41.46
N LEU A 10 18.57 15.62 41.57
CA LEU A 10 17.42 16.31 40.98
C LEU A 10 17.53 16.37 39.45
N ARG A 11 18.76 16.57 38.93
CA ARG A 11 19.06 16.48 37.49
C ARG A 11 18.79 15.09 36.91
N ARG A 12 19.14 14.02 37.65
CA ARG A 12 18.89 12.63 37.22
C ARG A 12 17.40 12.29 37.20
N LEU A 13 16.63 12.73 38.20
CA LEU A 13 15.17 12.53 38.25
C LEU A 13 14.46 13.28 37.13
N GLY A 14 14.85 14.55 36.88
CA GLY A 14 14.31 15.33 35.76
C GLY A 14 14.62 14.72 34.39
N ALA A 15 15.85 14.21 34.20
CA ALA A 15 16.24 13.52 32.97
C ALA A 15 15.46 12.22 32.75
N LEU A 16 15.21 11.44 33.82
CA LEU A 16 14.44 10.20 33.73
C LEU A 16 12.96 10.49 33.39
N ALA A 17 12.37 11.52 34.00
CA ALA A 17 11.00 11.94 33.71
C ALA A 17 10.86 12.44 32.25
N LEU A 18 11.84 13.21 31.75
CA LEU A 18 11.85 13.68 30.38
C LEU A 18 11.97 12.52 29.38
N LEU A 19 12.83 11.53 29.67
CA LEU A 19 13.00 10.33 28.84
C LEU A 19 11.70 9.50 28.77
N LEU A 20 11.01 9.35 29.90
CA LEU A 20 9.72 8.65 29.98
C LEU A 20 8.58 9.41 29.26
N LEU A 21 8.59 10.75 29.27
CA LEU A 21 7.62 11.53 28.50
C LEU A 21 7.87 11.40 26.99
N SER A 22 9.13 11.38 26.55
CA SER A 22 9.47 11.32 25.12
C SER A 22 9.11 10.00 24.44
N THR A 23 9.04 8.88 25.16
CA THR A 23 8.63 7.58 24.58
C THR A 23 7.13 7.46 24.36
N GLY A 24 6.31 8.31 25.01
CA GLY A 24 4.85 8.31 24.87
C GLY A 24 4.32 8.97 23.59
N PHE A 25 5.17 9.68 22.84
CA PHE A 25 4.79 10.39 21.61
C PHE A 25 5.09 9.63 20.31
N CYS A 26 5.52 8.37 20.38
CA CYS A 26 5.72 7.55 19.19
C CYS A 26 4.36 7.09 18.63
N SER A 27 3.81 7.82 17.66
CA SER A 27 2.65 7.36 16.89
C SER A 27 3.03 6.13 16.05
N GLN A 28 2.18 5.10 16.07
CA GLN A 28 2.28 3.98 15.13
C GLN A 28 1.92 4.51 13.73
N VAL A 29 2.88 4.56 12.82
CA VAL A 29 2.60 4.82 11.40
C VAL A 29 2.32 3.46 10.76
N LEU A 30 1.04 3.16 10.53
CA LEU A 30 0.63 2.03 9.69
C LEU A 30 0.82 2.43 8.22
N ALA A 31 2.04 2.26 7.71
CA ALA A 31 2.34 2.40 6.28
C ALA A 31 2.27 1.01 5.64
N HIS A 32 1.06 0.53 5.36
CA HIS A 32 0.88 -0.69 4.58
C HIS A 32 0.98 -0.34 3.10
N ASN A 33 2.00 -0.89 2.43
CA ASN A 33 2.24 -0.60 1.03
C ASN A 33 1.23 -1.39 0.18
N PRO A 34 0.53 -0.77 -0.79
CA PRO A 34 -0.34 -1.50 -1.69
C PRO A 34 0.47 -2.53 -2.49
N MET A 35 -0.15 -3.68 -2.74
CA MET A 35 0.42 -4.75 -3.55
C MET A 35 -0.67 -5.30 -4.46
N CYS A 36 -0.31 -5.59 -5.70
CA CYS A 36 -1.20 -6.25 -6.63
C CYS A 36 -0.39 -7.16 -7.54
N GLU A 37 -0.92 -8.35 -7.80
CA GLU A 37 -0.29 -9.38 -8.63
C GLU A 37 -1.32 -9.87 -9.64
N CYS A 38 -0.91 -9.98 -10.91
CA CYS A 38 -1.76 -10.42 -12.01
C CYS A 38 -1.14 -11.61 -12.71
N LYS A 39 -1.98 -12.60 -13.03
CA LYS A 39 -1.58 -13.82 -13.74
C LYS A 39 -2.57 -14.10 -14.86
N GLU A 40 -2.06 -14.58 -15.99
CA GLU A 40 -2.91 -15.20 -17.01
C GLU A 40 -3.45 -16.53 -16.48
N ILE A 41 -4.73 -16.77 -16.73
CA ILE A 41 -5.43 -18.01 -16.41
C ILE A 41 -6.10 -18.56 -17.67
N GLU A 42 -6.65 -19.78 -17.58
CA GLU A 42 -7.32 -20.42 -18.70
C GLU A 42 -8.44 -19.55 -19.33
N GLY A 43 -8.54 -19.64 -20.66
CA GLY A 43 -9.61 -18.98 -21.41
C GLY A 43 -9.35 -17.51 -21.75
N GLU A 44 -8.08 -17.12 -21.98
CA GLU A 44 -7.68 -15.73 -22.32
C GLU A 44 -8.13 -14.72 -21.25
N GLN A 45 -8.05 -15.14 -19.98
CA GLN A 45 -8.42 -14.32 -18.84
C GLN A 45 -7.19 -13.97 -18.03
N ILE A 46 -7.25 -12.82 -17.37
CA ILE A 46 -6.27 -12.38 -16.38
C ILE A 46 -6.97 -12.30 -15.05
N ARG A 47 -6.34 -12.84 -14.01
CA ARG A 47 -6.77 -12.67 -12.63
C ARG A 47 -5.76 -11.84 -11.88
N CYS A 48 -6.22 -10.72 -11.33
CA CYS A 48 -5.44 -9.89 -10.43
C CYS A 48 -5.93 -10.07 -9.00
N THR A 49 -4.99 -10.06 -8.05
CA THR A 49 -5.25 -10.07 -6.61
C THR A 49 -4.58 -8.86 -6.00
N GLY A 50 -5.35 -8.00 -5.33
CA GLY A 50 -4.82 -6.83 -4.63
C GLY A 50 -4.86 -6.99 -3.11
N GLY A 51 -4.00 -6.25 -2.41
CA GLY A 51 -3.88 -6.26 -0.97
C GLY A 51 -2.83 -5.28 -0.49
N PHE A 52 -2.35 -5.49 0.73
CA PHE A 52 -1.33 -4.65 1.34
C PHE A 52 -0.22 -5.48 1.98
N SER A 53 0.95 -4.85 2.19
CA SER A 53 2.16 -5.51 2.68
C SER A 53 2.07 -6.11 4.10
N ASP A 54 0.99 -5.87 4.83
CA ASP A 54 0.68 -6.50 6.12
C ASP A 54 -0.16 -7.78 6.00
N GLY A 55 -0.51 -8.18 4.79
CA GLY A 55 -1.33 -9.35 4.50
C GLY A 55 -2.84 -9.08 4.53
N SER A 56 -3.27 -7.82 4.73
CA SER A 56 -4.68 -7.46 4.58
C SER A 56 -5.10 -7.45 3.10
N GLY A 57 -6.35 -7.84 2.84
CA GLY A 57 -6.96 -7.76 1.51
C GLY A 57 -7.49 -6.36 1.19
N ALA A 58 -7.89 -6.15 -0.06
CA ALA A 58 -8.36 -4.87 -0.58
C ALA A 58 -9.75 -4.95 -1.25
N PRO A 59 -10.78 -5.53 -0.62
CA PRO A 59 -12.10 -5.66 -1.24
C PRO A 59 -12.71 -4.29 -1.57
N GLY A 60 -13.27 -4.14 -2.77
CA GLY A 60 -13.92 -2.93 -3.25
C GLY A 60 -12.97 -1.81 -3.71
N VAL A 61 -11.65 -1.99 -3.55
CA VAL A 61 -10.63 -1.08 -4.09
C VAL A 61 -10.65 -1.14 -5.60
N THR A 62 -10.39 0.00 -6.25
CA THR A 62 -10.42 0.12 -7.71
C THR A 62 -9.28 -0.68 -8.34
N LEU A 63 -9.62 -1.45 -9.37
CA LEU A 63 -8.66 -2.13 -10.23
C LEU A 63 -9.13 -1.96 -11.67
N ASP A 64 -8.57 -0.97 -12.35
CA ASP A 64 -8.92 -0.62 -13.73
C ASP A 64 -7.86 -1.17 -14.69
N VAL A 65 -8.29 -1.56 -15.88
CA VAL A 65 -7.41 -1.94 -16.98
C VAL A 65 -7.40 -0.80 -17.97
N ILE A 66 -6.23 -0.21 -18.18
CA ILE A 66 -6.07 1.07 -18.87
C ILE A 66 -5.12 0.89 -20.05
N GLY A 67 -5.48 1.42 -21.21
CA GLY A 67 -4.60 1.46 -22.37
C GLY A 67 -3.52 2.52 -22.18
N TYR A 68 -2.39 2.41 -22.88
CA TYR A 68 -1.33 3.44 -22.83
C TYR A 68 -1.75 4.80 -23.44
N ASP A 69 -2.92 4.87 -24.08
CA ASP A 69 -3.57 6.11 -24.51
C ASP A 69 -4.45 6.74 -23.40
N GLU A 70 -4.37 6.21 -22.17
CA GLU A 70 -5.15 6.58 -20.99
C GLU A 70 -6.64 6.24 -21.08
N THR A 71 -7.05 5.42 -22.07
CA THR A 71 -8.43 4.94 -22.16
C THR A 71 -8.66 3.81 -21.15
N ILE A 72 -9.70 3.93 -20.32
CA ILE A 72 -10.15 2.81 -19.48
C ILE A 72 -10.78 1.74 -20.39
N LEU A 73 -10.08 0.61 -20.55
CA LEU A 73 -10.52 -0.54 -21.34
C LEU A 73 -11.48 -1.44 -20.57
N VAL A 74 -11.20 -1.63 -19.27
CA VAL A 74 -12.05 -2.39 -18.35
C VAL A 74 -12.11 -1.67 -17.01
N PRO A 75 -13.22 -1.00 -16.66
CA PRO A 75 -13.40 -0.45 -15.31
C PRO A 75 -13.68 -1.59 -14.32
N GLY A 76 -13.13 -1.52 -13.12
CA GLY A 76 -13.20 -2.62 -12.17
C GLY A 76 -13.00 -2.25 -10.71
N LYS A 77 -13.46 -3.17 -9.85
CA LYS A 77 -13.20 -3.18 -8.41
C LYS A 77 -12.92 -4.60 -7.96
N LEU A 78 -12.03 -4.73 -6.99
CA LEU A 78 -11.76 -6.02 -6.38
C LEU A 78 -13.00 -6.57 -5.68
N GLY A 79 -13.26 -7.86 -5.84
CA GLY A 79 -14.33 -8.59 -5.19
C GLY A 79 -14.11 -8.74 -3.68
N SER A 80 -15.03 -9.44 -3.01
CA SER A 80 -14.93 -9.71 -1.57
C SER A 80 -13.71 -10.54 -1.18
N ASP A 81 -13.15 -11.31 -2.13
CA ASP A 81 -11.93 -12.08 -1.98
C ASP A 81 -10.67 -11.31 -2.43
N SER A 82 -10.81 -10.00 -2.68
CA SER A 82 -9.75 -9.12 -3.18
C SER A 82 -9.22 -9.48 -4.57
N THR A 83 -10.02 -10.16 -5.40
CA THR A 83 -9.65 -10.49 -6.78
C THR A 83 -10.52 -9.78 -7.81
N LEU A 84 -9.98 -9.59 -9.01
CA LEU A 84 -10.74 -9.27 -10.22
C LEU A 84 -10.25 -10.18 -11.35
N THR A 85 -11.20 -10.79 -12.08
CA THR A 85 -10.91 -11.54 -13.31
C THR A 85 -11.53 -10.81 -14.49
N PHE A 86 -10.75 -10.60 -15.54
CA PHE A 86 -11.21 -9.94 -16.76
C PHE A 86 -10.63 -10.65 -17.99
N LYS A 87 -11.29 -10.47 -19.13
CA LYS A 87 -10.77 -10.96 -20.41
C LYS A 87 -9.57 -10.10 -20.83
N LYS A 88 -8.47 -10.72 -21.25
CA LYS A 88 -7.28 -10.02 -21.74
C LYS A 88 -7.66 -9.07 -22.90
N PRO A 89 -7.41 -7.75 -22.78
CA PRO A 89 -7.64 -6.81 -23.87
C PRO A 89 -6.78 -7.14 -25.10
N SER A 90 -7.27 -6.80 -26.29
CA SER A 90 -6.49 -6.91 -27.52
C SER A 90 -5.53 -5.73 -27.74
N ALA A 91 -5.81 -4.58 -27.12
CA ALA A 91 -4.93 -3.42 -27.12
C ALA A 91 -3.85 -3.60 -26.03
N GLU A 92 -2.74 -2.88 -26.18
CA GLU A 92 -1.72 -2.79 -25.12
C GLU A 92 -2.28 -2.06 -23.90
N PHE A 93 -1.93 -2.54 -22.69
CA PHE A 93 -2.54 -2.07 -21.46
C PHE A 93 -1.62 -2.22 -20.25
N TYR A 94 -1.99 -1.55 -19.17
CA TYR A 94 -1.52 -1.80 -17.81
C TYR A 94 -2.73 -1.93 -16.87
N VAL A 95 -2.53 -2.58 -15.73
CA VAL A 95 -3.53 -2.68 -14.67
C VAL A 95 -3.20 -1.67 -13.59
N LEU A 96 -4.16 -0.79 -13.26
CA LEU A 96 -4.05 0.18 -12.18
C LEU A 96 -4.82 -0.31 -10.96
N PHE A 97 -4.10 -0.62 -9.88
CA PHE A 97 -4.68 -0.81 -8.55
C PHE A 97 -4.55 0.50 -7.76
N ASP A 98 -5.68 1.17 -7.49
CA ASP A 98 -5.71 2.48 -6.84
C ASP A 98 -6.30 2.40 -5.42
N ALA A 99 -5.41 2.38 -4.42
CA ALA A 99 -5.76 2.42 -3.00
C ALA A 99 -5.79 3.85 -2.42
N GLY A 100 -5.71 4.88 -3.27
CA GLY A 100 -5.78 6.30 -2.90
C GLY A 100 -4.54 7.10 -3.29
N PRO A 101 -4.54 8.43 -3.07
CA PRO A 101 -3.44 9.31 -3.49
C PRO A 101 -2.07 8.85 -2.98
N GLY A 102 -1.15 8.62 -3.91
CA GLY A 102 0.21 8.13 -3.62
C GLY A 102 0.30 6.64 -3.25
N HIS A 103 -0.80 5.90 -3.32
CA HIS A 103 -0.90 4.47 -3.00
C HIS A 103 -1.47 3.70 -4.19
N VAL A 104 -0.78 3.81 -5.32
CA VAL A 104 -1.14 3.13 -6.57
C VAL A 104 -0.10 2.06 -6.91
N VAL A 105 -0.55 0.98 -7.54
CA VAL A 105 0.32 -0.03 -8.15
C VAL A 105 -0.10 -0.18 -9.60
N GLU A 106 0.87 -0.10 -10.49
CA GLU A 106 0.68 -0.34 -11.91
C GLU A 106 1.38 -1.65 -12.28
N ILE A 107 0.66 -2.53 -12.98
CA ILE A 107 1.21 -3.77 -13.52
C ILE A 107 1.16 -3.66 -15.03
N ASP A 108 2.34 -3.57 -15.65
CA ASP A 108 2.46 -3.61 -17.10
C ASP A 108 2.02 -4.98 -17.62
N GLN A 109 1.35 -5.03 -18.77
CA GLN A 109 0.99 -6.31 -19.40
C GLN A 109 2.19 -7.25 -19.63
N ALA A 110 3.41 -6.71 -19.80
CA ALA A 110 4.62 -7.49 -19.98
C ALA A 110 5.09 -8.19 -18.70
N ASP A 111 4.67 -7.67 -17.53
CA ASP A 111 4.99 -8.22 -16.20
C ASP A 111 3.92 -9.19 -15.69
N ILE A 112 2.84 -9.41 -16.45
CA ILE A 112 1.81 -10.38 -16.10
C ILE A 112 2.35 -11.80 -16.33
N GLU A 113 2.33 -12.62 -15.29
CA GLU A 113 2.83 -14.00 -15.35
C GLU A 113 2.01 -14.82 -16.36
N ALA A 114 2.72 -15.44 -17.32
CA ALA A 114 2.16 -16.42 -18.23
C ALA A 114 1.84 -17.74 -17.50
N PRO A 115 0.94 -18.58 -18.05
CA PRO A 115 0.57 -19.87 -17.46
C PRO A 115 1.72 -20.88 -17.32
#